data_AF-A0A319DIU6-F1
#
_entry.id   AF-A0A319DIU6-F1
#
_cell.length_a   1.000
_cell.length_b   1.000
_cell.length_c   1.000
_cell.angle_alpha   90.00
_cell.angle_beta   90.00
_cell.angle_gamma   90.00
#
_symmetry.space_group_name_H-M   'P 1'
#
loop_
_entity.id
_entity.type
_entity.pdbx_description
1 polymer ?
#
loop_
_entity_poly.entity_id
_entity_poly.type
_entity_poly.pdbx_seq_one_letter_code
_entity_poly.pdbx_strand_id
1 'polypeptide(L)'
;MVHPSSTCCKTTGDGSCVCAAQAKCSCGKENALHCTCNKASSENTVAGARCSCRARPAGQCTCERSVSENNPVTGDACPCGKRPNTSCTCEKASAVDAAVDHLETDFTTRA
;
A
#
# COMPACT_ATOMS: atom_id res chain seq x y z
N MET A 1 4.49 -14.47 6.69
CA MET A 1 5.05 -13.17 6.31
C MET A 1 4.57 -12.15 7.34
N VAL A 2 5.46 -11.61 8.17
CA VAL A 2 5.09 -10.61 9.19
C VAL A 2 4.92 -9.29 8.45
N HIS A 3 3.69 -8.81 8.31
CA HIS A 3 3.46 -7.49 7.72
C HIS A 3 4.10 -6.45 8.66
N PRO A 4 5.02 -5.59 8.18
CA PRO A 4 5.57 -4.52 9.00
C PRO A 4 4.41 -3.71 9.58
N SER A 5 4.36 -3.59 10.91
CA SER A 5 3.32 -2.84 11.63
C SER A 5 3.21 -1.37 11.18
N SER A 6 4.24 -0.85 10.52
CA SER A 6 4.24 0.48 9.89
C SER A 6 3.27 0.61 8.71
N THR A 7 2.90 -0.50 8.07
CA THR A 7 1.98 -0.51 6.92
C THR A 7 0.57 -1.00 7.28
N CYS A 8 0.44 -1.73 8.39
CA CYS A 8 -0.84 -2.25 8.82
C CYS A 8 -1.40 -1.52 10.05
N CYS A 9 -2.61 -0.97 9.94
CA CYS A 9 -3.24 -0.19 11.01
C CYS A 9 -3.47 -0.99 12.28
N LYS A 10 -3.82 -2.26 12.10
CA LYS A 10 -4.05 -3.22 13.17
C LYS A 10 -3.91 -4.61 12.58
N THR A 11 -2.95 -5.38 13.06
CA THR A 11 -2.85 -6.80 12.78
C THR A 11 -3.76 -7.56 13.74
N THR A 12 -4.52 -8.50 13.20
CA THR A 12 -5.22 -9.52 14.00
C THR A 12 -4.20 -10.50 14.60
N GLY A 13 -4.65 -11.35 15.54
CA GLY A 13 -3.80 -12.40 16.12
C GLY A 13 -3.19 -13.34 15.07
N ASP A 14 -3.84 -13.45 13.91
CA ASP A 14 -3.40 -14.27 12.76
C ASP A 14 -2.41 -13.54 11.83
N GLY A 15 -2.00 -12.32 12.17
CA GLY A 15 -1.12 -11.49 11.36
C GLY A 15 -1.80 -10.82 10.15
N SER A 16 -3.12 -10.96 10.00
CA SER A 16 -3.86 -10.33 8.90
C SER A 16 -4.18 -8.87 9.19
N CYS A 17 -4.16 -8.04 8.15
CA CYS A 17 -4.38 -6.61 8.33
C CYS A 17 -5.87 -6.26 8.32
N VAL A 18 -6.38 -5.74 9.43
CA VAL A 18 -7.81 -5.44 9.63
C VAL A 18 -8.36 -4.51 8.55
N CYS A 19 -7.62 -3.47 8.17
CA CYS A 19 -8.04 -2.54 7.13
C CYS A 19 -7.96 -3.13 5.71
N ALA A 20 -7.13 -4.15 5.47
CA ALA A 20 -7.10 -4.87 4.19
C ALA A 20 -8.29 -5.82 4.09
N ALA A 21 -8.65 -6.50 5.18
CA ALA A 21 -9.81 -7.39 5.23
C ALA A 21 -11.16 -6.66 5.01
N GLN A 22 -11.23 -5.39 5.40
CA GLN A 22 -12.41 -4.54 5.17
C GLN A 22 -12.45 -3.90 3.78
N ALA A 23 -11.31 -3.77 3.10
CA ALA A 23 -11.25 -3.06 1.83
C ALA A 23 -12.00 -3.83 0.74
N LYS A 24 -13.04 -3.22 0.18
CA LYS A 24 -13.83 -3.77 -0.94
C LYS A 24 -13.39 -3.19 -2.28
N CYS A 25 -13.73 -3.86 -3.37
CA CYS A 25 -13.67 -3.31 -4.73
C CYS A 25 -14.60 -2.09 -4.88
N SER A 26 -14.41 -1.25 -5.91
CA SER A 26 -15.27 -0.07 -6.11
C SER A 26 -16.71 -0.48 -6.36
N CYS A 27 -16.91 -1.70 -6.87
CA CYS A 27 -18.20 -2.32 -7.07
C CYS A 27 -18.80 -2.97 -5.80
N GLY A 28 -18.09 -2.96 -4.66
CA GLY A 28 -18.57 -3.38 -3.34
C GLY A 28 -18.74 -4.89 -3.09
N LYS A 29 -18.80 -5.71 -4.15
CA LYS A 29 -19.12 -7.15 -4.05
C LYS A 29 -17.98 -7.97 -3.46
N GLU A 30 -16.77 -7.78 -3.97
CA GLU A 30 -15.61 -8.59 -3.61
C GLU A 30 -14.63 -7.81 -2.73
N ASN A 31 -13.73 -8.55 -2.06
CA ASN A 31 -12.58 -7.93 -1.42
C ASN A 31 -11.63 -7.34 -2.46
N ALA A 32 -11.03 -6.20 -2.11
CA ALA A 32 -10.01 -5.56 -2.92
C ALA A 32 -8.89 -6.57 -3.25
N LEU A 33 -8.31 -6.47 -4.46
CA LEU A 33 -7.40 -7.44 -5.07
C LEU A 33 -8.03 -8.74 -5.60
N HIS A 34 -9.30 -9.00 -5.31
CA HIS A 34 -10.06 -10.16 -5.81
C HIS A 34 -11.34 -9.74 -6.55
N CYS A 35 -11.33 -8.54 -7.14
CA CYS A 35 -12.45 -7.99 -7.86
C CYS A 35 -12.79 -8.79 -9.10
N THR A 36 -14.08 -9.00 -9.36
CA THR A 36 -14.61 -9.67 -10.57
C THR A 36 -15.45 -8.73 -11.45
N CYS A 37 -15.50 -7.45 -11.10
CA CYS A 37 -16.27 -6.43 -11.83
C CYS A 37 -15.46 -5.79 -12.96
N ASN A 38 -16.08 -4.91 -13.76
CA ASN A 38 -15.44 -4.28 -14.93
C ASN A 38 -14.12 -3.52 -14.65
N LYS A 39 -13.89 -3.12 -13.39
CA LYS A 39 -12.65 -2.46 -12.95
C LYS A 39 -11.62 -3.44 -12.38
N ALA A 40 -11.88 -4.75 -12.41
CA ALA A 40 -10.99 -5.78 -11.85
C ALA A 40 -9.56 -5.68 -12.38
N SER A 41 -9.38 -5.48 -13.69
CA SER A 41 -8.04 -5.40 -14.30
C SER A 41 -7.21 -4.23 -13.75
N SER A 42 -7.84 -3.16 -13.27
CA SER A 42 -7.14 -2.02 -12.66
C SER A 42 -7.14 -2.04 -11.13
N GLU A 43 -8.14 -2.66 -10.50
CA GLU A 43 -8.24 -2.75 -9.03
C GLU A 43 -7.46 -3.94 -8.44
N ASN A 44 -7.28 -5.01 -9.21
CA ASN A 44 -6.51 -6.18 -8.81
C ASN A 44 -5.01 -6.03 -9.08
N THR A 45 -4.60 -4.96 -9.76
CA THR A 45 -3.19 -4.68 -9.97
C THR A 45 -2.61 -3.93 -8.79
N VAL A 46 -1.44 -4.39 -8.36
CA VAL A 46 -0.60 -3.74 -7.34
C VAL A 46 0.39 -2.81 -8.04
N ALA A 47 -0.16 -1.75 -8.64
CA ALA A 47 0.59 -0.63 -9.22
C ALA A 47 0.18 0.74 -8.57
N GLY A 48 1.11 1.69 -8.48
CA GLY A 48 0.99 3.04 -7.92
C GLY A 48 1.06 3.18 -6.40
N ALA A 49 0.87 4.41 -5.93
CA ALA A 49 0.71 4.69 -4.50
C ALA A 49 -0.61 4.10 -3.99
N ARG A 50 -0.56 3.39 -2.86
CA ARG A 50 -1.72 2.65 -2.32
C ARG A 50 -2.15 3.19 -0.96
N CYS A 51 -3.36 2.87 -0.52
CA CYS A 51 -3.81 3.09 0.86
C CYS A 51 -2.86 2.41 1.85
N SER A 52 -2.91 2.73 3.15
CA SER A 52 -2.07 2.05 4.14
C SER A 52 -2.23 0.53 4.08
N CYS A 53 -3.46 0.06 3.94
CA CYS A 53 -3.77 -1.36 3.80
C CYS A 53 -3.21 -2.01 2.53
N ARG A 54 -2.66 -1.22 1.60
CA ARG A 54 -2.17 -1.61 0.26
C ARG A 54 -3.15 -2.41 -0.59
N ALA A 55 -4.42 -2.50 -0.19
CA ALA A 55 -5.43 -3.23 -0.95
C ALA A 55 -6.00 -2.39 -2.11
N ARG A 56 -6.01 -1.07 -1.96
CA ARG A 56 -6.60 -0.12 -2.92
C ARG A 56 -5.64 1.04 -3.26
N PRO A 57 -5.81 1.71 -4.42
CA PRO A 57 -5.07 2.92 -4.75
C PRO A 57 -5.29 4.03 -3.71
N ALA A 58 -4.25 4.82 -3.43
CA ALA A 58 -4.36 5.98 -2.53
C ALA A 58 -5.41 6.98 -3.06
N GLY A 59 -6.23 7.54 -2.18
CA GLY A 59 -7.37 8.38 -2.57
C GLY A 59 -8.65 7.60 -2.91
N GLN A 60 -8.58 6.28 -3.03
CA GLN A 60 -9.70 5.40 -3.39
C GLN A 60 -9.84 4.23 -2.42
N CYS A 61 -9.48 4.45 -1.15
CA CYS A 61 -9.67 3.50 -0.08
C CYS A 61 -11.16 3.29 0.18
N THR A 62 -11.54 2.07 0.50
CA THR A 62 -12.93 1.67 0.80
C THR A 62 -13.07 1.04 2.19
N CYS A 63 -12.00 1.00 2.98
CA CYS A 63 -12.02 0.58 4.38
C CYS A 63 -12.53 1.70 5.29
N GLU A 64 -12.71 1.43 6.58
CA GLU A 64 -13.15 2.42 7.59
C GLU A 64 -12.34 3.72 7.60
N ARG A 65 -11.05 3.67 7.22
CA ARG A 65 -10.18 4.84 7.15
C ARG A 65 -10.24 5.63 5.86
N SER A 66 -11.07 5.20 4.91
CA SER A 66 -11.34 5.94 3.66
C SER A 66 -11.69 7.41 3.91
N VAL A 67 -12.44 7.68 4.98
CA VAL A 67 -12.84 9.03 5.40
C VAL A 67 -11.63 9.93 5.66
N SER A 68 -10.50 9.39 6.11
CA SER A 68 -9.27 10.16 6.39
C SER A 68 -8.21 9.98 5.29
N GLU A 69 -8.05 8.78 4.74
CA GLU A 69 -7.02 8.45 3.74
C GLU A 69 -7.38 8.88 2.31
N ASN A 70 -8.65 9.15 2.01
CA ASN A 70 -9.05 9.69 0.71
C ASN A 70 -8.95 11.21 0.63
N ASN A 71 -8.74 11.89 1.76
CA ASN A 71 -8.53 13.33 1.76
C ASN A 71 -7.14 13.68 1.20
N PRO A 72 -7.00 14.88 0.63
CA PRO A 72 -5.70 15.40 0.25
C PRO A 72 -4.77 15.44 1.47
N VAL A 73 -3.49 15.14 1.24
CA VAL A 73 -2.46 15.22 2.27
C VAL A 73 -2.22 16.68 2.61
N THR A 74 -2.23 17.00 3.89
CA THR A 74 -1.83 18.32 4.40
C THR A 74 -0.42 18.22 5.01
N GLY A 75 0.48 19.13 4.63
CA GLY A 75 1.89 19.13 5.08
C GLY A 75 2.84 18.29 4.21
N ASP A 76 3.90 17.76 4.80
CA ASP A 76 4.94 16.99 4.10
C ASP A 76 4.42 15.66 3.54
N ALA A 77 4.29 15.60 2.21
CA ALA A 77 3.88 14.41 1.50
C ALA A 77 5.06 13.51 1.11
N CYS A 78 4.79 12.23 0.85
CA CYS A 78 5.68 11.31 0.16
C CYS A 78 6.16 11.90 -1.17
N PRO A 79 7.25 11.37 -1.75
CA PRO A 79 7.64 11.69 -3.14
C PRO A 79 6.51 11.46 -4.16
N CYS A 80 5.57 10.55 -3.86
CA CYS A 80 4.36 10.33 -4.67
C CYS A 80 3.27 11.40 -4.55
N GLY A 81 3.34 12.30 -3.56
CA GLY A 81 2.30 13.28 -3.23
C GLY A 81 0.96 12.72 -2.75
N LYS A 82 0.82 11.39 -2.61
CA LYS A 82 -0.48 10.74 -2.29
C LYS A 82 -0.69 10.45 -0.81
N ARG A 83 0.35 10.52 0.02
CA ARG A 83 0.31 10.21 1.46
C ARG A 83 1.31 11.06 2.23
N PRO A 84 1.18 11.20 3.57
CA PRO A 84 2.20 11.85 4.38
C PRO A 84 3.54 11.11 4.31
N ASN A 85 4.65 11.84 4.43
CA ASN A 85 6.03 11.33 4.44
C ASN A 85 6.20 10.10 5.35
N THR A 86 5.73 10.20 6.59
CA THR A 86 5.90 9.15 7.63
C THR A 86 5.12 7.87 7.36
N SER A 87 4.21 7.89 6.40
CA SER A 87 3.40 6.74 6.01
C SER A 87 3.44 6.57 4.49
N CYS A 88 4.63 6.64 3.92
CA CYS A 88 4.82 6.48 2.49
C CYS A 88 4.47 5.05 2.03
N THR A 89 3.57 4.91 1.06
CA THR A 89 3.25 3.65 0.37
C THR A 89 3.41 3.81 -1.15
N CYS A 90 4.40 4.60 -1.57
CA CYS A 90 4.94 4.49 -2.91
C CYS A 90 5.44 3.06 -3.12
N GLU A 91 5.17 2.45 -4.26
CA GLU A 91 5.72 1.13 -4.61
C GLU A 91 7.23 1.12 -4.77
N LYS A 92 7.77 2.22 -5.28
CA LYS A 92 9.19 2.50 -5.32
C LYS A 92 9.41 3.78 -4.56
N ALA A 93 9.53 3.68 -3.24
CA ALA A 93 10.21 4.75 -2.53
C ALA A 93 11.67 4.63 -2.97
N SER A 94 12.12 5.49 -3.89
CA SER A 94 13.53 5.55 -4.31
C SER A 94 14.48 5.68 -3.11
N ALA A 95 13.97 6.20 -1.99
CA ALA A 95 14.67 6.24 -0.71
C ALA A 95 14.92 4.85 -0.08
N VAL A 96 14.05 3.86 -0.31
CA VAL A 96 14.27 2.47 0.12
C VAL A 96 15.29 1.80 -0.79
N ASP A 97 15.14 1.92 -2.12
CA ASP A 97 16.15 1.39 -3.05
C ASP A 97 17.53 2.01 -2.76
N ALA A 98 17.64 3.33 -2.59
CA ALA A 98 18.90 3.99 -2.26
C ALA A 98 19.44 3.66 -0.86
N ALA A 99 18.58 3.38 0.12
CA ALA A 99 19.01 2.96 1.45
C ALA A 99 19.44 1.49 1.50
N VAL A 100 18.88 0.64 0.63
CA VAL A 100 19.15 -0.80 0.57
C VAL A 100 20.31 -1.11 -0.39
N ASP A 101 20.56 -0.28 -1.41
CA ASP A 101 21.66 -0.42 -2.37
C ASP A 101 23.04 -0.57 -1.69
N HIS A 102 23.26 0.14 -0.56
CA HIS A 102 24.49 0.02 0.23
C HIS A 102 24.55 -1.21 1.16
N LEU A 103 23.43 -1.92 1.35
CA LEU A 103 23.34 -3.12 2.19
C LEU A 103 23.31 -4.42 1.38
N GLU A 104 23.14 -4.35 0.06
CA GLU A 104 23.20 -5.53 -0.81
C GLU A 104 24.68 -5.84 -1.15
N THR A 105 25.11 -7.08 -0.89
CA THR A 105 26.44 -7.56 -1.29
C THR A 105 26.32 -8.30 -2.62
N ASP A 106 26.97 -7.78 -3.67
CA ASP A 106 27.00 -8.42 -4.99
C ASP A 106 28.01 -9.59 -5.02
N PHE A 107 27.50 -10.81 -5.15
CA PHE A 107 28.30 -12.04 -5.25
C PHE A 107 28.59 -12.48 -6.70
N THR A 108 28.12 -11.73 -7.70
CA THR A 108 28.26 -12.10 -9.12
C THR A 108 29.61 -11.71 -9.73
N THR A 109 30.46 -11.01 -8.98
CA THR A 109 31.78 -10.52 -9.43
C THR A 109 32.95 -11.47 -9.15
N ARG A 110 32.71 -12.77 -8.90
CA ARG A 110 33.80 -13.76 -8.81
C ARG A 110 34.44 -14.00 -10.18
N ALA A 111 35.54 -13.31 -10.45
CA ALA A 111 36.55 -13.67 -11.42
C ALA A 111 37.56 -14.67 -10.84
#